data_AF-A0A7K2MXF6-F1
#
_entry.id   AF-A0A7K2MXF6-F1
#
_cell.length_a   1.000
_cell.length_b   1.000
_cell.length_c   1.000
_cell.angle_alpha   90.00
_cell.angle_beta   90.00
_cell.angle_gamma   90.00
#
_symmetry.space_group_name_H-M   'P 1'
#
loop_
_entity.id
_entity.type
_entity.pdbx_description
1 polymer ?
#
loop_
_entity_poly.entity_id
_entity_poly.type
_entity_poly.pdbx_seq_one_letter_code
_entity_poly.pdbx_strand_id
1 'polypeptide(L)' 'HLLLTGHADEEPALREHTVVHRRVHGRQLTALVRPRGPVGGAFHVERPGLEEILLGHLQGAAGGAKGAAA' A
#
# COMPACT_ATOMS: atom_id res chain seq x y z
N HIS A 1 -6.58 1.39 -8.48
CA HIS A 1 -5.94 1.31 -7.16
C HIS A 1 -6.93 0.67 -6.20
N LEU A 2 -6.43 -0.05 -5.20
CA LEU A 2 -7.22 -0.66 -4.13
C LEU A 2 -6.62 -0.24 -2.79
N LEU A 3 -7.48 0.06 -1.83
CA LEU A 3 -7.10 0.19 -0.43
C LEU A 3 -7.30 -1.17 0.23
N LEU A 4 -6.23 -1.72 0.76
CA LEU A 4 -6.22 -3.02 1.43
C LEU A 4 -5.97 -2.81 2.90
N THR A 5 -6.81 -3.43 3.73
CA THR A 5 -6.62 -3.45 5.17
C THR A 5 -6.65 -4.90 5.65
N GLY A 6 -5.60 -5.33 6.36
CA GLY A 6 -5.45 -6.71 6.80
C GLY A 6 -4.43 -6.85 7.93
N HIS A 7 -4.07 -8.07 8.25
CA HIS A 7 -3.03 -8.34 9.23
C HIS A 7 -1.64 -8.08 8.63
N ALA A 8 -0.68 -7.62 9.43
CA ALA A 8 0.68 -7.32 8.96
C ALA A 8 1.39 -8.55 8.35
N ASP A 9 1.08 -9.73 8.84
CA ASP A 9 1.61 -11.01 8.35
C ASP A 9 1.14 -11.35 6.92
N GLU A 10 0.11 -10.67 6.40
CA GLU A 10 -0.40 -10.86 5.04
C GLU A 10 0.35 -10.04 3.99
N GLU A 11 1.27 -9.16 4.40
CA GLU A 11 2.09 -8.35 3.49
C GLU A 11 2.76 -9.14 2.34
N PRO A 12 3.28 -10.37 2.54
CA PRO A 12 3.88 -11.15 1.45
C PRO A 12 2.94 -11.39 0.27
N ALA A 13 1.62 -11.40 0.48
CA ALA A 13 0.63 -11.53 -0.60
C ALA A 13 0.59 -10.32 -1.54
N LEU A 14 1.18 -9.18 -1.13
CA LEU A 14 1.23 -7.96 -1.94
C LEU A 14 2.41 -7.93 -2.94
N ARG A 15 3.33 -8.89 -2.88
CA ARG A 15 4.58 -8.90 -3.68
C ARG A 15 4.36 -8.86 -5.19
N GLU A 16 3.25 -9.40 -5.69
CA GLU A 16 2.92 -9.40 -7.11
C GLU A 16 2.32 -8.06 -7.59
N HIS A 17 1.95 -7.19 -6.65
CA HIS A 17 1.32 -5.90 -6.92
C HIS A 17 2.30 -4.75 -6.74
N THR A 18 1.99 -3.58 -7.31
CA THR A 18 2.77 -2.38 -7.01
C THR A 18 2.19 -1.72 -5.76
N VAL A 19 2.97 -1.70 -4.68
CA VAL A 19 2.62 -0.98 -3.45
C VAL A 19 2.97 0.49 -3.62
N VAL A 20 1.96 1.36 -3.59
CA VAL A 20 2.12 2.82 -3.70
C VAL A 20 2.39 3.44 -2.34
N HIS A 21 1.64 2.99 -1.33
CA HIS A 21 1.81 3.39 0.05
C HIS A 21 1.58 2.20 0.97
N ARG A 22 2.34 2.14 2.05
CA ARG A 22 2.26 1.09 3.07
C ARG A 22 2.39 1.72 4.43
N ARG A 23 1.47 1.35 5.33
CA ARG A 23 1.53 1.73 6.73
C ARG A 23 1.20 0.52 7.61
N VAL A 24 1.97 0.33 8.66
CA VAL A 24 1.69 -0.68 9.69
C VAL A 24 1.49 0.02 11.01
N HIS A 25 0.41 -0.33 11.70
CA HIS A 25 0.09 0.12 13.06
C HIS A 25 -0.12 -1.09 13.95
N GLY A 26 0.89 -1.39 14.77
CA GLY A 26 0.89 -2.61 15.57
C GLY A 26 0.81 -3.84 14.65
N ARG A 27 -0.33 -4.54 14.68
CA ARG A 27 -0.57 -5.76 13.90
C ARG A 27 -1.40 -5.54 12.64
N GLN A 28 -1.89 -4.33 12.40
CA GLN A 28 -2.69 -4.00 11.24
C GLN A 28 -1.82 -3.39 10.14
N LEU A 29 -2.03 -3.84 8.92
CA LEU A 29 -1.44 -3.29 7.70
C LEU A 29 -2.53 -2.60 6.89
N THR A 30 -2.23 -1.39 6.43
CA THR A 30 -3.01 -0.70 5.41
C THR A 30 -2.11 -0.38 4.23
N ALA A 31 -2.51 -0.76 3.03
CA ALA A 31 -1.74 -0.57 1.81
C ALA A 31 -2.60 -0.02 0.68
N LEU A 32 -2.08 1.02 0.01
CA LEU A 32 -2.61 1.46 -1.28
C LEU A 32 -1.84 0.73 -2.38
N VAL A 33 -2.51 -0.09 -3.16
CA VAL A 33 -1.86 -0.89 -4.21
C VAL A 33 -2.42 -0.58 -5.58
N ARG A 34 -1.57 -0.74 -6.59
CA ARG A 34 -1.98 -0.92 -7.98
C ARG A 34 -1.95 -2.43 -8.26
N PRO A 35 -3.12 -3.09 -8.30
CA PRO A 35 -3.18 -4.53 -8.49
C PRO A 35 -2.67 -4.90 -9.89
N ARG A 36 -1.94 -6.01 -9.99
CA ARG A 36 -1.55 -6.66 -11.25
C ARG A 36 -2.39 -7.91 -11.56
N GLY A 37 -3.44 -8.14 -10.79
CA GLY A 37 -4.31 -9.30 -10.84
C GLY A 37 -5.26 -9.30 -9.64
N PRO A 38 -5.97 -10.41 -9.39
CA PRO A 38 -6.76 -10.59 -8.17
C PRO A 38 -5.89 -10.41 -6.92
N VAL A 39 -6.43 -9.78 -5.90
CA VAL A 39 -5.77 -9.65 -4.59
C VAL A 39 -6.06 -10.91 -3.79
N GLY A 40 -5.00 -11.65 -3.42
CA GLY A 40 -5.09 -12.80 -2.52
C GLY A 40 -5.02 -12.40 -1.04
N GLY A 41 -5.42 -13.30 -0.15
CA GLY A 41 -5.41 -13.08 1.30
C GLY A 41 -6.78 -12.68 1.86
N ALA A 42 -6.84 -12.43 3.16
CA ALA A 42 -8.03 -12.02 3.90
C ALA A 42 -8.14 -10.49 4.04
N PHE A 43 -7.62 -9.75 3.06
CA PHE A 43 -7.72 -8.30 3.04
C PHE A 43 -9.18 -7.84 2.92
N HIS A 44 -9.54 -6.84 3.73
CA HIS A 44 -10.66 -5.98 3.42
C HIS A 44 -10.26 -5.06 2.27
N VAL A 45 -11.05 -5.11 1.18
CA VAL A 45 -10.76 -4.41 -0.07
C VAL A 45 -11.76 -3.28 -0.26
N GLU A 46 -11.24 -2.05 -0.39
CA GLU A 46 -12.06 -0.88 -0.64
C GLU A 46 -11.58 -0.11 -1.87
N ARG A 47 -12.52 0.61 -2.49
CA ARG A 47 -12.19 1.55 -3.57
C ARG A 47 -11.73 2.86 -2.93
N PRO A 48 -10.46 3.27 -3.11
CA PRO A 48 -9.97 4.52 -2.54
C PRO A 48 -10.57 5.74 -3.24
N GLY A 49 -10.71 6.83 -2.50
CA GLY A 49 -11.01 8.15 -3.04
C GLY A 49 -9.78 8.80 -3.69
N LEU A 50 -9.98 9.98 -4.26
CA LEU A 50 -8.89 10.75 -4.87
C LEU A 50 -7.86 11.19 -3.83
N GLU A 51 -8.32 11.62 -2.66
CA GLU A 51 -7.45 12.09 -1.57
C GLU A 51 -6.47 10.99 -1.13
N GLU A 52 -6.95 9.78 -0.83
CA GLU A 52 -6.08 8.67 -0.42
C GLU A 52 -5.05 8.32 -1.50
N ILE A 53 -5.44 8.40 -2.78
CA ILE A 53 -4.52 8.17 -3.91
C ILE A 53 -3.42 9.22 -3.92
N LEU A 54 -3.79 10.50 -3.84
CA LEU A 54 -2.84 11.60 -3.87
C LEU A 54 -1.89 11.56 -2.68
N LEU A 55 -2.43 11.40 -1.46
CA LEU A 55 -1.63 11.28 -0.25
C LEU A 55 -0.68 10.08 -0.30
N GLY A 56 -1.16 8.93 -0.78
CA GLY A 56 -0.34 7.73 -0.92
C GLY A 56 0.85 7.96 -1.86
N HIS A 57 0.63 8.61 -3.00
CA HIS A 57 1.70 8.94 -3.95
C HIS A 57 2.69 9.97 -3.38
N LEU A 58 2.21 11.01 -2.70
CA LEU A 58 3.06 12.04 -2.10
C LEU A 58 3.94 11.46 -0.99
N GLN A 59 3.38 10.63 -0.12
CA GLN A 59 4.14 10.00 0.98
C GLN A 59 5.05 8.87 0.49
N GLY A 60 4.62 8.09 -0.49
CA GLY A 60 5.45 7.05 -1.12
C GLY A 60 6.68 7.65 -1.83
N ALA A 61 6.51 8.80 -2.51
CA ALA A 61 7.61 9.54 -3.12
C ALA A 61 8.53 10.18 -2.06
N ALA A 62 7.98 10.72 -0.97
CA ALA A 62 8.77 11.30 0.12
C ALA A 62 9.67 10.25 0.82
N GLY A 63 9.24 8.98 0.88
CA GLY A 63 10.08 7.87 1.35
C GLY A 63 11.22 7.48 0.41
N GLY A 64 11.07 7.74 -0.89
CA GLY A 64 12.10 7.53 -1.92
C GLY A 64 13.11 8.68 -2.07
N ALA A 65 12.79 9.87 -1.54
CA ALA A 65 13.66 11.05 -1.57
C ALA A 65 14.81 11.00 -0.53
N LYS A 66 14.88 9.96 0.32
CA LYS A 66 15.94 9.79 1.34
C LYS A 66 17.10 8.91 0.86
N GLY A 67 17.50 9.06 -0.41
CA GLY A 67 18.60 8.32 -1.04
C GLY A 67 19.32 9.06 -2.17
N ALA A 68 19.04 10.34 -2.39
CA ALA A 68 19.74 11.17 -3.38
C ALA A 68 20.50 12.31 -2.65
N ALA A 69 21.50 11.92 -1.88
CA ALA A 69 22.60 12.80 -1.48
C ALA A 69 23.86 11.94 -1.49
N ALA A 70 24.54 11.97 -2.62
CA ALA A 70 25.94 11.55 -2.81
C ALA A 70 26.64 12.70 -3.54
#